data_AF-A0A7J3SKU6-F1
#
_entry.id   AF-A0A7J3SKU6-F1
#
_cell.length_a   1.000
_cell.length_b   1.000
_cell.length_c   1.000
_cell.angle_alpha   90.00
_cell.angle_beta   90.00
_cell.angle_gamma   90.00
#
_symmetry.space_group_name_H-M   'P 1'
#
loop_
_entity.id
_entity.type
_entity.pdbx_description
1 polymer ?
#
loop_
_entity_poly.entity_id
_entity_poly.type
_entity_poly.pdbx_seq_one_letter_code
_entity_poly.pdbx_strand_id
1 'polypeptide(L)'
;METESMIVSLLEIESLALGNKLAEAKLENCPDGKKKMIVAISREGIRYRTKCIEEGKASKALAIILNYIRWSRDVVTTERPTGVEKW
;
A
#
# COMPACT_ATOMS: atom_id res chain seq x y z
N MET A 1 -9.01 7.30 20.26
CA MET A 1 -7.84 7.95 19.64
C MET A 1 -7.98 7.77 18.15
N GLU A 2 -8.35 8.83 17.42
CA GLU A 2 -8.30 8.81 15.96
C GLU A 2 -6.83 8.70 15.54
N THR A 3 -6.47 7.63 14.84
CA THR A 3 -5.13 7.48 14.29
C THR A 3 -4.97 8.56 13.22
N GLU A 4 -4.08 9.53 13.46
CA GLU A 4 -3.84 10.64 12.56
C GLU A 4 -3.49 10.10 11.16
N SER A 5 -4.28 10.47 10.15
CA SER A 5 -4.13 9.97 8.78
C SER A 5 -3.49 11.03 7.89
N MET A 6 -2.32 10.72 7.32
CA MET A 6 -1.58 11.63 6.43
C MET A 6 -2.16 11.58 5.01
N ILE A 7 -2.47 12.76 4.43
CA ILE A 7 -2.90 12.85 3.04
C ILE A 7 -1.67 12.85 2.13
N VAL A 8 -1.58 11.86 1.25
CA VAL A 8 -0.47 11.68 0.31
C VAL A 8 -0.97 11.43 -1.11
N SER A 9 -0.09 11.55 -2.10
CA SER A 9 -0.37 11.19 -3.48
C SER A 9 -0.38 9.66 -3.69
N LEU A 10 -0.94 9.22 -4.82
CA LEU A 10 -0.87 7.81 -5.23
C LEU A 10 0.58 7.34 -5.42
N LEU A 11 1.43 8.18 -6.01
CA LEU A 11 2.85 7.87 -6.26
C LEU A 11 3.62 7.62 -4.96
N GLU A 12 3.30 8.35 -3.88
CA GLU A 12 3.90 8.11 -2.57
C GLU A 12 3.47 6.76 -1.99
N ILE A 13 2.18 6.39 -2.10
CA ILE A 13 1.71 5.07 -1.65
C ILE A 13 2.35 3.95 -2.46
N GLU A 14 2.47 4.11 -3.78
CA GLU A 14 3.16 3.13 -4.65
C GLU A 14 4.64 2.99 -4.27
N SER A 15 5.33 4.10 -3.99
CA SER A 15 6.73 4.10 -3.54
C SER A 15 6.88 3.35 -2.21
N LEU A 16 5.96 3.56 -1.26
CA LEU A 16 5.92 2.83 0.01
C LEU A 16 5.64 1.33 -0.20
N ALA A 17 4.73 0.98 -1.12
CA ALA A 17 4.42 -0.40 -1.46
C ALA A 17 5.63 -1.13 -2.03
N LEU A 18 6.33 -0.50 -2.99
CA LEU A 18 7.56 -1.03 -3.60
C LEU A 18 8.69 -1.18 -2.59
N GLY A 19 8.82 -0.24 -1.64
CA GLY A 19 9.81 -0.29 -0.56
C GLY A 19 9.49 -1.27 0.57
N ASN A 20 8.49 -2.16 0.42
CA ASN A 20 8.01 -3.09 1.45
C ASN A 20 7.63 -2.38 2.77
N LYS A 21 7.20 -1.12 2.71
CA LYS A 21 6.83 -0.31 3.89
C LYS A 21 5.36 -0.42 4.27
N LEU A 22 4.51 -0.84 3.34
CA LEU A 22 3.08 -1.02 3.61
C LEU A 22 2.78 -2.45 4.09
N ALA A 23 1.90 -2.54 5.09
CA ALA A 23 1.31 -3.79 5.54
C ALA A 23 0.05 -4.11 4.73
N GLU A 24 -0.82 -3.11 4.53
CA GLU A 24 -2.08 -3.27 3.81
C GLU A 24 -2.52 -1.99 3.10
N ALA A 25 -3.42 -2.14 2.14
CA ALA A 25 -4.13 -1.05 1.49
C ALA A 25 -5.57 -1.47 1.15
N LYS A 26 -6.52 -0.54 1.21
CA LYS A 26 -7.93 -0.76 0.91
C LYS A 26 -8.60 0.50 0.36
N LEU A 27 -9.80 0.35 -0.19
CA LEU A 27 -10.66 1.48 -0.52
C LEU A 27 -11.54 1.87 0.66
N GLU A 28 -11.73 3.17 0.85
CA GLU A 28 -12.76 3.72 1.73
C GLU A 28 -13.61 4.74 0.96
N ASN A 29 -14.84 4.91 1.40
CA ASN A 29 -15.74 5.93 0.85
C ASN A 29 -15.28 7.31 1.27
N CYS A 30 -15.31 8.26 0.34
CA CYS A 30 -15.22 9.66 0.68
C CYS A 30 -16.49 10.14 1.39
N PRO A 31 -16.44 11.28 2.12
CA PRO A 31 -17.61 11.85 2.78
C PRO A 31 -18.78 12.12 1.82
N ASP A 32 -18.49 12.34 0.54
CA ASP A 32 -19.50 12.56 -0.51
C ASP A 32 -20.23 11.27 -0.95
N GLY A 33 -19.73 10.09 -0.55
CA GLY A 33 -20.25 8.77 -0.93
C GLY A 33 -20.10 8.42 -2.41
N LYS A 34 -19.59 9.33 -3.25
CA LYS A 34 -19.50 9.16 -4.72
C LYS A 34 -18.09 8.79 -5.14
N LYS A 35 -17.10 9.21 -4.38
CA LYS A 35 -15.68 8.96 -4.64
C LYS A 35 -15.11 7.99 -3.63
N LYS A 36 -13.98 7.40 -4.00
CA LYS A 36 -13.19 6.54 -3.12
C LYS A 36 -11.87 7.23 -2.79
N MET A 37 -11.32 6.89 -1.65
CA MET A 37 -9.92 7.14 -1.32
C MET A 37 -9.24 5.80 -1.08
N ILE A 38 -7.95 5.71 -1.40
CA ILE A 38 -7.14 4.58 -0.97
C ILE A 38 -6.62 4.92 0.42
N VAL A 39 -6.79 3.98 1.34
CA VAL A 39 -6.20 4.02 2.67
C VAL A 39 -5.16 2.91 2.75
N ALA A 40 -3.94 3.28 3.09
CA ALA A 40 -2.83 2.36 3.29
C ALA A 40 -2.34 2.44 4.73
N ILE A 41 -1.92 1.31 5.28
CA ILE A 41 -1.35 1.25 6.63
C ILE A 41 0.08 0.74 6.48
N SER A 42 1.03 1.50 7.02
CA SER A 42 2.44 1.10 7.07
C SER A 42 2.64 -0.06 8.04
N ARG A 43 3.76 -0.79 7.90
CA ARG A 43 4.15 -1.82 8.87
C ARG A 43 4.43 -1.25 10.27
N GLU A 44 4.66 0.06 10.37
CA GLU A 44 4.85 0.80 11.62
C GLU A 44 3.51 1.34 12.18
N GLY A 45 2.37 1.06 11.51
CA GLY A 45 1.04 1.47 11.93
C GLY A 45 0.62 2.87 11.47
N ILE A 46 1.43 3.55 10.64
CA ILE A 46 1.09 4.88 10.11
C ILE A 46 0.02 4.76 9.04
N ARG A 47 -1.04 5.54 9.16
CA ARG A 47 -2.16 5.54 8.21
C ARG A 47 -1.96 6.64 7.16
N TYR A 48 -1.87 6.24 5.90
CA TYR A 48 -1.86 7.12 4.75
C TYR A 48 -3.19 7.07 4.02
N ARG A 49 -3.64 8.20 3.48
CA ARG A 49 -4.83 8.23 2.62
C ARG A 49 -4.60 9.12 1.40
N THR A 50 -5.24 8.78 0.29
CA THR A 50 -5.26 9.64 -0.89
C THR A 50 -6.33 10.73 -0.76
N LYS A 51 -6.26 11.72 -1.65
CA LYS A 51 -7.45 12.51 -1.97
C LYS A 51 -8.55 11.63 -2.57
N CYS A 52 -9.78 12.15 -2.54
CA CYS A 52 -10.93 11.52 -3.18
C CYS A 52 -10.79 11.48 -4.70
N ILE A 53 -10.94 10.29 -5.26
CA ILE A 53 -10.83 10.02 -6.69
C ILE A 53 -11.99 9.13 -7.16
N GLU A 54 -12.23 9.14 -8.47
CA GLU A 54 -13.27 8.30 -9.10
C GLU A 54 -13.06 6.82 -8.79
N GLU A 55 -14.15 6.10 -8.46
CA GLU A 55 -14.11 4.71 -8.02
C GLU A 55 -13.35 3.78 -8.98
N GLY A 56 -13.57 3.93 -10.29
CA GLY A 56 -12.88 3.15 -11.30
C GLY A 56 -11.37 3.39 -11.34
N LYS A 57 -10.91 4.61 -11.02
CA LYS A 57 -9.48 4.94 -10.92
C LYS A 57 -8.91 4.40 -9.60
N ALA A 58 -9.64 4.56 -8.50
CA ALA A 58 -9.24 4.07 -7.18
C ALA A 58 -9.05 2.55 -7.16
N SER A 59 -9.99 1.82 -7.75
CA SER A 59 -9.96 0.35 -7.79
C SER A 59 -8.77 -0.18 -8.60
N LYS A 60 -8.47 0.43 -9.75
CA LYS A 60 -7.31 0.10 -10.57
C LYS A 60 -6.00 0.38 -9.82
N ALA A 61 -5.90 1.56 -9.20
CA ALA A 61 -4.72 1.93 -8.42
C ALA A 61 -4.53 0.99 -7.22
N LEU A 62 -5.61 0.62 -6.51
CA LEU A 62 -5.52 -0.31 -5.40
C LEU A 62 -4.99 -1.68 -5.84
N ALA A 63 -5.46 -2.20 -6.97
CA ALA A 63 -4.96 -3.48 -7.49
C ALA A 63 -3.44 -3.45 -7.77
N ILE A 64 -2.94 -2.33 -8.31
CA ILE A 64 -1.50 -2.13 -8.54
C ILE A 64 -0.75 -2.08 -7.20
N ILE A 65 -1.23 -1.30 -6.24
CA ILE A 65 -0.62 -1.17 -4.91
C ILE A 65 -0.56 -2.53 -4.20
N LEU A 66 -1.65 -3.31 -4.22
CA LEU A 66 -1.70 -4.64 -3.61
C LEU A 66 -0.71 -5.61 -4.27
N ASN A 67 -0.56 -5.54 -5.60
CA ASN A 67 0.46 -6.32 -6.31
C ASN A 67 1.87 -5.93 -5.89
N TYR A 68 2.16 -4.64 -5.72
CA TYR A 68 3.46 -4.18 -5.23
C TYR A 68 3.72 -4.57 -3.78
N ILE A 69 2.72 -4.52 -2.90
CA ILE A 69 2.85 -5.01 -1.51
C ILE A 69 3.20 -6.50 -1.49
N ARG A 70 2.51 -7.32 -2.31
CA ARG A 70 2.81 -8.75 -2.41
C ARG A 70 4.21 -8.99 -2.96
N TRP A 71 4.52 -8.38 -4.10
CA TRP A 71 5.80 -8.55 -4.78
C TRP A 71 6.98 -8.08 -3.92
N SER A 72 6.88 -6.92 -3.29
CA SER A 72 7.97 -6.36 -2.48
C SER A 72 8.20 -7.18 -1.22
N ARG A 73 7.15 -7.75 -0.61
CA ARG A 73 7.31 -8.75 0.44
C ARG A 73 8.12 -9.93 -0.11
N ASP A 74 7.66 -10.57 -1.18
CA ASP A 74 8.28 -11.81 -1.67
C ASP A 74 9.74 -11.61 -2.13
N VAL A 75 10.11 -10.43 -2.63
CA VAL A 75 11.48 -10.10 -3.08
C VAL A 75 12.37 -9.57 -1.97
N VAL A 76 11.85 -8.77 -1.03
CA VAL A 76 12.67 -8.20 0.06
C VAL A 76 12.78 -9.19 1.22
N THR A 77 11.81 -10.08 1.40
CA THR A 77 11.87 -11.18 2.37
C THR A 77 12.47 -12.45 1.79
N THR A 78 13.22 -12.40 0.68
CA THR A 78 14.20 -13.46 0.42
C THR A 78 15.23 -13.40 1.55
N GLU A 79 14.92 -14.14 2.61
CA GLU A 79 15.92 -14.76 3.47
C GLU A 79 17.05 -15.23 2.56
N ARG A 80 18.29 -14.85 2.90
CA ARG A 80 19.47 -15.44 2.25
C ARG A 80 19.22 -16.95 2.18
N PRO A 81 19.35 -17.63 1.03
CA PRO A 81 19.41 -19.07 1.05
C PRO A 81 20.59 -19.45 1.95
N THR A 82 20.30 -19.89 3.17
CA THR A 82 21.26 -20.63 4.01
C THR A 82 21.40 -22.00 3.39
N GLY A 83 22.11 -22.02 2.27
CA GLY A 83 22.20 -23.17 1.39
C GLY A 83 23.22 -22.91 0.30
N VAL A 84 24.42 -22.48 0.67
CA VAL A 84 25.60 -22.84 -0.12
C VAL A 84 25.81 -24.34 0.10
N GLU A 85 25.01 -25.17 -0.58
CA GLU A 85 25.41 -26.56 -0.81
C GLU A 85 26.64 -26.50 -1.68
N LYS A 86 27.76 -26.88 -1.07
CA LYS A 86 29.04 -27.08 -1.75
C LYS A 86 28.82 -28.16 -2.81
N TRP A 87 29.03 -27.80 -4.07
CA TRP A 87 29.40 -28.76 -5.11
C TRP A 87 30.92 -28.88 -5.13
#